data_AF-A0A376D6S4-F1
#
_entry.id   AF-A0A376D6S4-F1
#
_cell.length_a   1.000
_cell.length_b   1.000
_cell.length_c   1.000
_cell.angle_alpha   90.00
_cell.angle_beta   90.00
_cell.angle_gamma   90.00
#
_symmetry.space_group_name_H-M   'P 1'
#
loop_
_entity.id
_entity.type
_entity.pdbx_description
1 polymer ?
#
loop_
_entity_poly.entity_id
_entity_poly.type
_entity_poly.pdbx_seq_one_letter_code
_entity_poly.pdbx_strand_id
1 'polypeptide(L)'
;MKKVTAMLFSMAVGLNAVSMAAKAKASEEQETDVLLIGGGIMSATLGTYLRELEPEWSMTMVERLEGVAQESSNGWNNAGTGHSALMELNYTPQNADGSISIEKAVAINEAFQISRQFWAHQVERGVLRTPRSFINTVPHMSFVWGEDNVNFLRARYAALQQSSLFRGMRYSEDHAQIKEWAPLVMEGRDPQQKVAATRTEIGTDVNYGESHPPVDRLLTEEI
;
A
#
# COMPACT_ATOMS: atom_id res chain seq x y z
N MET A 1 85.01 36.61 7.70
CA MET A 1 83.67 36.87 8.29
C MET A 1 83.12 35.56 8.82
N LYS A 2 82.67 35.59 10.08
CA LYS A 2 82.45 34.46 10.98
C LYS A 2 81.23 33.61 10.57
N LYS A 3 81.34 32.28 10.71
CA LYS A 3 80.20 31.41 11.05
C LYS A 3 80.57 30.69 12.35
N VAL A 4 79.80 30.97 13.39
CA VAL A 4 79.87 30.40 14.74
C VAL A 4 78.57 29.59 14.88
N THR A 5 78.67 28.26 14.96
CA THR A 5 78.59 27.40 16.17
C THR A 5 77.21 27.38 16.82
N ALA A 6 76.66 26.18 16.96
CA ALA A 6 76.33 25.54 18.24
C ALA A 6 75.07 24.67 18.14
N MET A 7 75.26 23.38 18.34
CA MET A 7 74.23 22.47 18.86
C MET A 7 74.36 22.50 20.39
N LEU A 8 73.29 22.71 21.14
CA LEU A 8 73.15 22.24 22.52
C LEU A 8 71.69 22.26 22.99
N PHE A 9 71.33 21.11 23.57
CA PHE A 9 70.10 20.71 24.24
C PHE A 9 69.62 21.67 25.33
N SER A 10 68.30 21.72 25.57
CA SER A 10 67.74 21.38 26.89
C SER A 10 66.21 21.22 26.91
N MET A 11 65.80 20.14 27.58
CA MET A 11 64.59 19.90 28.39
C MET A 11 63.19 19.85 27.76
N ALA A 12 62.77 18.59 27.60
CA ALA A 12 61.43 18.04 27.80
C ALA A 12 60.49 18.84 28.72
N VAL A 13 59.24 19.01 28.27
CA VAL A 13 58.04 18.59 29.00
C VAL A 13 57.04 18.10 27.94
N GLY A 14 56.50 16.90 28.16
CA GLY A 14 55.89 16.08 27.13
C GLY A 14 54.55 16.57 26.59
N LEU A 15 54.12 15.88 25.54
CA LEU A 15 52.71 15.56 25.27
C LEU A 15 52.72 14.40 24.24
N ASN A 16 53.29 13.24 24.62
CA ASN A 16 53.04 11.95 23.94
C ASN A 16 51.62 11.44 24.27
N ALA A 17 50.61 12.31 24.15
CA ALA A 17 49.25 12.04 24.60
C ALA A 17 48.17 12.71 23.73
N VAL A 18 48.48 13.10 22.50
CA VAL A 18 47.47 13.63 21.56
C VAL A 18 47.67 13.04 20.16
N SER A 19 47.69 11.71 20.07
CA SER A 19 47.41 11.00 18.82
C SER A 19 46.33 9.91 19.01
N MET A 20 45.58 10.01 20.10
CA MET A 20 44.37 9.22 20.40
C MET A 20 43.10 10.10 20.33
N ALA A 21 43.18 11.27 19.69
CA ALA A 21 42.00 12.02 19.32
C ALA A 21 41.36 11.25 18.15
N ALA A 22 40.29 10.53 18.49
CA ALA A 22 39.36 9.87 17.61
C ALA A 22 39.53 10.28 16.14
N LYS A 23 40.09 9.38 15.33
CA LYS A 23 39.55 9.23 13.97
C LYS A 23 38.06 9.01 14.20
N ALA A 24 37.25 10.05 14.02
CA ALA A 24 35.85 9.86 13.72
C ALA A 24 35.84 8.76 12.66
N LYS A 25 35.28 7.60 13.00
CA LYS A 25 35.08 6.53 12.03
C LYS A 25 34.29 7.22 10.92
N ALA A 26 34.93 7.49 9.78
CA ALA A 26 34.21 7.97 8.61
C ALA A 26 33.04 7.00 8.44
N SER A 27 31.83 7.51 8.24
CA SER A 27 30.66 6.66 8.01
C SER A 27 31.06 5.62 6.97
N GLU A 28 31.05 4.34 7.32
CA GLU A 28 31.26 3.28 6.35
C GLU A 28 30.19 3.50 5.28
N GLU A 29 30.62 3.80 4.06
CA GLU A 29 29.71 3.87 2.92
C GLU A 29 29.14 2.47 2.74
N GLN A 30 27.86 2.30 3.06
CA GLN A 30 27.15 1.04 2.89
C GLN A 30 26.70 0.97 1.43
N GLU A 31 27.34 0.11 0.66
CA GLU A 31 26.92 -0.22 -0.70
C GLU A 31 25.77 -1.24 -0.64
N THR A 32 24.72 -1.01 -1.42
CA THR A 32 23.58 -1.93 -1.53
C THR A 32 23.13 -2.03 -2.99
N ASP A 33 22.72 -3.23 -3.41
CA ASP A 33 22.19 -3.44 -4.76
C ASP A 33 20.83 -2.73 -4.93
N VAL A 34 20.04 -2.65 -3.86
CA VAL A 34 18.71 -2.02 -3.87
C VAL A 34 18.48 -1.16 -2.64
N LEU A 35 18.24 0.13 -2.87
CA LEU A 35 17.78 1.07 -1.84
C LEU A 35 16.27 1.30 -1.96
N LEU A 36 15.52 0.87 -0.94
CA LEU A 36 14.07 1.08 -0.82
C LEU A 36 13.80 2.28 0.09
N ILE A 37 13.23 3.35 -0.45
CA ILE A 37 12.90 4.57 0.32
C ILE A 37 11.42 4.52 0.72
N GLY A 38 11.18 4.49 2.03
CA GLY A 38 9.88 4.31 2.66
C GLY A 38 9.58 2.84 2.97
N GLY A 39 9.19 2.55 4.20
CA GLY A 39 8.78 1.24 4.71
C GLY A 39 7.28 0.99 4.62
N GLY A 40 6.65 1.46 3.54
CA GLY A 40 5.25 1.17 3.24
C GLY A 40 5.07 -0.06 2.35
N ILE A 41 3.81 -0.37 2.03
CA ILE A 41 3.43 -1.59 1.31
C ILE A 41 4.11 -1.73 -0.06
N MET A 42 4.34 -0.61 -0.77
CA MET A 42 4.97 -0.62 -2.09
C MET A 42 6.41 -1.16 -2.01
N SER A 43 7.23 -0.57 -1.15
CA SER A 43 8.62 -0.98 -0.94
C SER A 43 8.71 -2.37 -0.35
N ALA A 44 7.86 -2.71 0.62
CA ALA A 44 7.85 -4.04 1.23
C ALA A 44 7.47 -5.14 0.22
N THR A 45 6.49 -4.87 -0.65
CA THR A 45 6.10 -5.80 -1.72
C THR A 45 7.24 -5.98 -2.72
N LEU A 46 7.85 -4.87 -3.18
CA LEU A 46 8.97 -4.93 -4.12
C LEU A 46 10.17 -5.66 -3.53
N GLY A 47 10.57 -5.33 -2.30
CA GLY A 47 11.68 -5.98 -1.60
C GLY A 47 11.43 -7.48 -1.40
N THR A 48 10.18 -7.87 -1.15
CA THR A 48 9.80 -9.29 -1.07
C THR A 48 9.98 -10.00 -2.41
N TYR A 49 9.54 -9.41 -3.52
CA TYR A 49 9.76 -9.98 -4.85
C TYR A 49 11.24 -10.13 -5.17
N LEU A 50 12.03 -9.07 -4.92
CA LEU A 50 13.46 -9.09 -5.21
C LEU A 50 14.19 -10.14 -4.36
N ARG A 51 13.82 -10.31 -3.08
CA ARG A 51 14.39 -11.37 -2.23
C ARG A 51 14.12 -12.78 -2.77
N GLU A 52 12.97 -13.00 -3.41
CA GLU A 52 12.64 -14.32 -3.97
C GLU A 52 13.30 -14.57 -5.33
N LEU A 53 13.47 -13.53 -6.14
CA LEU A 53 14.05 -13.65 -7.48
C LEU A 53 15.58 -13.60 -7.46
N GLU A 54 16.15 -12.72 -6.63
CA GLU A 54 17.58 -12.43 -6.54
C GLU A 54 18.03 -12.48 -5.06
N PRO A 55 18.08 -13.67 -4.44
CA PRO A 55 18.31 -13.82 -3.00
C PRO A 55 19.68 -13.33 -2.53
N GLU A 56 20.66 -13.24 -3.43
CA GLU A 56 22.01 -12.79 -3.13
C GLU A 56 22.14 -11.26 -3.14
N TRP A 57 21.12 -10.51 -3.59
CA TRP A 57 21.16 -9.05 -3.59
C TRP A 57 21.04 -8.50 -2.16
N SER A 58 21.95 -7.60 -1.84
CA SER A 58 21.88 -6.76 -0.66
C SER A 58 20.78 -5.72 -0.83
N MET A 59 19.96 -5.52 0.20
CA MET A 59 18.86 -4.57 0.16
C MET A 59 18.80 -3.76 1.45
N THR A 60 18.69 -2.45 1.32
CA THR A 60 18.51 -1.52 2.43
C THR A 60 17.18 -0.81 2.29
N MET A 61 16.37 -0.81 3.36
CA MET A 61 15.13 -0.03 3.42
C MET A 61 15.26 1.09 4.45
N VAL A 62 14.96 2.31 4.02
CA VAL A 62 15.05 3.51 4.86
C VAL A 62 13.65 4.05 5.09
N GLU A 63 13.25 4.16 6.36
CA GLU A 63 11.98 4.76 6.77
C GLU A 63 12.25 5.95 7.68
N ARG A 64 11.41 6.99 7.57
CA ARG A 64 11.49 8.20 8.40
C ARG A 64 10.84 7.99 9.76
N LEU A 65 9.77 7.19 9.82
CA LEU A 65 9.01 6.91 11.04
C LEU A 65 9.65 5.80 11.88
N GLU A 66 9.21 5.69 13.14
CA GLU A 66 9.73 4.73 14.10
C GLU A 66 9.41 3.27 13.76
N GLY A 67 8.52 3.05 12.79
CA GLY A 67 8.19 1.72 12.30
C GLY A 67 7.66 1.73 10.88
N VAL A 68 7.65 0.55 10.27
CA VAL A 68 7.08 0.32 8.94
C VAL A 68 5.58 0.56 8.94
N ALA A 69 5.05 0.95 7.78
CA ALA A 69 3.62 1.07 7.50
C ALA A 69 2.83 2.04 8.39
N GLN A 70 3.48 2.93 9.14
CA GLN A 70 2.80 3.83 10.08
C GLN A 70 2.06 5.01 9.40
N GLU A 71 2.39 5.34 8.15
CA GLU A 71 1.74 6.42 7.39
C GLU A 71 0.68 5.88 6.43
N SER A 72 0.91 5.94 5.11
CA SER A 72 -0.10 5.66 4.07
C SER A 72 -0.57 4.20 4.00
N SER A 73 0.19 3.27 4.58
CA SER A 73 -0.19 1.85 4.65
C SER A 73 -0.96 1.51 5.93
N ASN A 74 -1.02 2.42 6.90
CA ASN A 74 -1.75 2.21 8.15
C ASN A 74 -3.26 2.15 7.86
N GLY A 75 -3.95 1.18 8.46
CA GLY A 75 -5.39 1.02 8.29
C GLY A 75 -6.25 2.22 8.72
N TRP A 76 -5.70 3.15 9.52
CA TRP A 76 -6.39 4.41 9.85
C TRP A 76 -6.25 5.49 8.77
N ASN A 77 -5.20 5.43 7.95
CA ASN A 77 -4.92 6.41 6.89
C ASN A 77 -5.26 5.88 5.49
N ASN A 78 -5.57 4.59 5.39
CA ASN A 78 -5.86 3.91 4.15
C ASN A 78 -7.28 3.33 4.21
N ALA A 79 -8.06 3.54 3.14
CA ALA A 79 -9.39 2.94 3.04
C ALA A 79 -9.36 1.41 3.09
N GLY A 80 -8.21 0.80 2.74
CA GLY A 80 -8.00 -0.63 2.78
C GLY A 80 -8.84 -1.38 1.76
N THR A 81 -9.53 -0.72 0.84
CA THR A 81 -10.36 -1.45 -0.13
C THR A 81 -9.43 -2.25 -1.04
N GLY A 82 -9.70 -3.56 -1.13
CA GLY A 82 -9.08 -4.39 -2.15
C GLY A 82 -9.44 -3.82 -3.50
N HIS A 83 -8.46 -3.32 -4.24
CA HIS A 83 -8.61 -2.49 -5.44
C HIS A 83 -9.27 -3.27 -6.58
N SER A 84 -10.57 -3.54 -6.46
CA SER A 84 -11.34 -4.45 -7.32
C SER A 84 -12.35 -3.73 -8.21
N ALA A 85 -12.32 -2.40 -8.23
CA ALA A 85 -13.25 -1.53 -8.97
C ALA A 85 -14.74 -1.76 -8.65
N LEU A 86 -15.04 -2.30 -7.47
CA LEU A 86 -16.40 -2.66 -7.08
C LEU A 86 -17.23 -1.44 -6.67
N MET A 87 -16.60 -0.46 -6.02
CA MET A 87 -17.29 0.71 -5.46
C MET A 87 -16.88 2.06 -6.09
N GLU A 88 -15.78 2.08 -6.83
CA GLU A 88 -15.15 3.27 -7.40
C GLU A 88 -15.84 3.70 -8.70
N LEU A 89 -16.78 4.64 -8.60
CA LEU A 89 -17.55 5.13 -9.74
C LEU A 89 -16.69 5.79 -10.84
N ASN A 90 -15.56 6.38 -10.46
CA ASN A 90 -14.61 7.04 -11.36
C ASN A 90 -13.75 6.05 -12.18
N TYR A 91 -13.86 4.75 -11.95
CA TYR A 91 -13.17 3.73 -12.77
C TYR A 91 -13.97 3.30 -14.00
N THR A 92 -15.20 3.80 -14.13
CA THR A 92 -16.07 3.55 -15.26
C THR A 92 -16.50 4.88 -15.87
N PRO A 93 -15.60 5.61 -16.55
CA PRO A 93 -15.91 6.93 -17.09
C PRO A 93 -16.96 6.82 -18.20
N GLN A 94 -17.75 7.88 -18.35
CA GLN A 94 -18.67 8.01 -19.46
C GLN A 94 -17.92 8.56 -20.69
N ASN A 95 -18.09 7.89 -21.82
CA ASN A 95 -17.56 8.31 -23.11
C ASN A 95 -18.36 9.49 -23.68
N ALA A 96 -17.81 10.15 -24.70
CA ALA A 96 -18.47 11.28 -25.37
C ALA A 96 -19.81 10.92 -26.02
N ASP A 97 -20.01 9.65 -26.38
CA ASP A 97 -21.27 9.11 -26.93
C ASP A 97 -22.29 8.71 -25.84
N GLY A 98 -21.93 8.89 -24.57
CA GLY A 98 -22.77 8.56 -23.42
C GLY A 98 -22.65 7.12 -22.92
N SER A 99 -21.89 6.24 -23.60
CA SER A 99 -21.63 4.87 -23.15
C SER A 99 -20.69 4.83 -21.93
N ILE A 100 -20.75 3.76 -21.14
CA ILE A 100 -19.86 3.57 -19.97
C ILE A 100 -18.71 2.65 -20.36
N SER A 101 -17.49 3.17 -20.26
CA SER A 101 -16.25 2.40 -20.38
C SER A 101 -16.04 1.54 -19.11
N ILE A 102 -15.65 0.28 -19.28
CA ILE A 102 -15.34 -0.64 -18.16
C ILE A 102 -13.89 -1.15 -18.18
N GLU A 103 -13.11 -0.76 -19.17
CA GLU A 103 -11.74 -1.25 -19.41
C GLU A 103 -10.84 -1.02 -18.20
N LYS A 104 -10.90 0.19 -17.62
CA LYS A 104 -10.14 0.53 -16.41
C LYS A 104 -10.58 -0.31 -15.21
N ALA A 105 -11.89 -0.52 -15.04
CA ALA A 105 -12.42 -1.33 -13.95
C ALA A 105 -11.97 -2.80 -14.05
N VAL A 106 -12.01 -3.37 -15.27
CA VAL A 106 -11.52 -4.73 -15.55
C VAL A 106 -10.02 -4.83 -15.24
N ALA A 107 -9.20 -3.93 -15.78
CA ALA A 107 -7.75 -3.97 -15.58
C ALA A 107 -7.35 -3.88 -14.11
N ILE A 108 -8.02 -3.01 -13.33
CA ILE A 108 -7.79 -2.85 -11.90
C ILE A 108 -8.18 -4.13 -11.14
N ASN A 109 -9.34 -4.72 -11.45
CA ASN A 109 -9.79 -5.96 -10.81
C ASN A 109 -8.84 -7.14 -11.10
N GLU A 110 -8.40 -7.29 -12.35
CA GLU A 110 -7.43 -8.33 -12.73
C GLU A 110 -6.09 -8.17 -12.00
N ALA A 111 -5.56 -6.94 -11.90
CA ALA A 111 -4.37 -6.65 -11.13
C ALA A 111 -4.52 -7.01 -9.65
N PHE A 112 -5.71 -6.80 -9.07
CA PHE A 112 -6.00 -7.22 -7.71
C PHE A 112 -6.07 -8.74 -7.55
N GLN A 113 -6.58 -9.48 -8.54
CA GLN A 113 -6.52 -10.95 -8.50
C GLN A 113 -5.08 -11.46 -8.50
N ILE A 114 -4.17 -10.82 -9.25
CA ILE A 114 -2.74 -11.15 -9.22
C ILE A 114 -2.16 -10.88 -7.82
N SER A 115 -2.52 -9.75 -7.21
CA SER A 115 -2.08 -9.42 -5.84
C SER A 115 -2.52 -10.49 -4.83
N ARG A 116 -3.76 -11.01 -4.96
CA ARG A 116 -4.27 -12.10 -4.13
C ARG A 116 -3.51 -13.40 -4.32
N GLN A 117 -3.12 -13.74 -5.55
CA GLN A 117 -2.30 -14.92 -5.84
C GLN A 117 -0.92 -14.79 -5.19
N PHE A 118 -0.31 -13.62 -5.26
CA PHE A 118 0.96 -13.37 -4.59
C PHE A 118 0.84 -13.52 -3.07
N TRP A 119 -0.17 -12.92 -2.44
CA TRP A 119 -0.37 -13.08 -1.00
C TRP A 119 -0.67 -14.53 -0.60
N ALA A 120 -1.40 -15.29 -1.42
CA ALA A 120 -1.62 -16.72 -1.18
C ALA A 120 -0.29 -17.49 -1.19
N HIS A 121 0.58 -17.23 -2.17
CA HIS A 121 1.94 -17.80 -2.23
C HIS A 121 2.77 -17.41 -0.99
N GLN A 122 2.74 -16.14 -0.55
CA GLN A 122 3.45 -15.72 0.67
C GLN A 122 2.93 -16.41 1.94
N VAL A 123 1.64 -16.74 1.98
CA VAL A 123 1.03 -17.50 3.10
C VAL A 123 1.51 -18.95 3.08
N GLU A 124 1.48 -19.61 1.92
CA GLU A 124 1.95 -20.99 1.75
C GLU A 124 3.44 -21.14 2.10
N ARG A 125 4.23 -20.11 1.79
CA ARG A 125 5.66 -20.01 2.13
C ARG A 125 5.93 -19.66 3.60
N GLY A 126 4.89 -19.37 4.39
CA GLY A 126 5.00 -18.99 5.79
C GLY A 126 5.63 -17.60 6.03
N VAL A 127 5.67 -16.75 4.99
CA VAL A 127 6.09 -15.35 5.08
C VAL A 127 4.98 -14.53 5.74
N LEU A 128 3.75 -14.66 5.24
CA LEU A 128 2.54 -14.08 5.85
C LEU A 128 1.83 -15.17 6.67
N ARG A 129 1.73 -15.00 7.99
CA ARG A 129 1.30 -16.10 8.88
C ARG A 129 -0.19 -16.07 9.23
N THR A 130 -0.81 -14.90 9.25
CA THR A 130 -2.18 -14.73 9.72
C THR A 130 -3.03 -14.06 8.65
N PRO A 131 -3.58 -14.80 7.66
CA PRO A 131 -4.35 -14.19 6.57
C PRO A 131 -5.45 -13.25 7.04
N ARG A 132 -6.17 -13.62 8.11
CA ARG A 132 -7.26 -12.80 8.65
C ARG A 132 -6.82 -11.49 9.30
N SER A 133 -5.53 -11.29 9.61
CA SER A 133 -5.04 -9.99 10.10
C SER A 133 -4.98 -8.95 8.99
N PHE A 134 -4.73 -9.37 7.74
CA PHE A 134 -4.48 -8.45 6.64
C PHE A 134 -5.48 -8.52 5.49
N ILE A 135 -6.25 -9.61 5.30
CA ILE A 135 -7.22 -9.73 4.21
C ILE A 135 -8.54 -10.32 4.68
N ASN A 136 -9.64 -9.62 4.43
CA ASN A 136 -10.97 -9.96 4.91
C ASN A 136 -12.03 -9.76 3.81
N THR A 137 -12.94 -10.72 3.65
CA THR A 137 -14.10 -10.55 2.76
C THR A 137 -15.11 -9.63 3.41
N VAL A 138 -15.43 -8.53 2.74
CA VAL A 138 -16.37 -7.50 3.20
C VAL A 138 -17.20 -7.05 1.99
N PRO A 139 -18.55 -6.98 2.08
CA PRO A 139 -19.35 -6.51 0.96
C PRO A 139 -18.98 -5.09 0.56
N HIS A 140 -18.82 -4.86 -0.74
CA HIS A 140 -18.55 -3.54 -1.30
C HIS A 140 -19.82 -2.96 -1.91
N MET A 141 -20.03 -1.67 -1.71
CA MET A 141 -21.24 -0.97 -2.17
C MET A 141 -20.91 0.39 -2.76
N SER A 142 -21.63 0.76 -3.82
CA SER A 142 -21.75 2.15 -4.25
C SER A 142 -23.16 2.62 -3.92
N PHE A 143 -23.29 3.84 -3.42
CA PHE A 143 -24.58 4.48 -3.18
C PHE A 143 -24.58 5.86 -3.81
N VAL A 144 -25.67 6.19 -4.51
CA VAL A 144 -25.86 7.49 -5.16
C VAL A 144 -27.26 8.02 -4.89
N TRP A 145 -27.42 9.33 -5.01
CA TRP A 145 -28.71 10.00 -4.95
C TRP A 145 -28.81 11.07 -6.04
N GLY A 146 -30.05 11.42 -6.40
CA GLY A 146 -30.35 12.33 -7.51
C GLY A 146 -30.46 11.60 -8.84
N GLU A 147 -31.29 12.13 -9.73
CA GLU A 147 -31.69 11.48 -10.98
C GLU A 147 -30.51 11.15 -11.90
N ASP A 148 -29.61 12.10 -12.14
CA ASP A 148 -28.45 11.89 -13.02
C ASP A 148 -27.51 10.80 -12.50
N ASN A 149 -27.25 10.78 -11.19
CA ASN A 149 -26.37 9.79 -10.59
C ASN A 149 -27.01 8.39 -10.57
N VAL A 150 -28.32 8.31 -10.34
CA VAL A 150 -29.08 7.05 -10.43
C VAL A 150 -29.03 6.51 -11.88
N ASN A 151 -29.23 7.38 -12.87
CA ASN A 151 -29.13 7.00 -14.28
C ASN A 151 -27.71 6.52 -14.64
N PHE A 152 -26.67 7.23 -14.18
CA PHE A 152 -25.29 6.81 -14.34
C PHE A 152 -25.02 5.44 -13.69
N LEU A 153 -25.44 5.23 -12.44
CA LEU A 153 -25.20 3.97 -11.74
C LEU A 153 -25.91 2.79 -12.42
N ARG A 154 -27.12 3.01 -12.95
CA ARG A 154 -27.85 2.01 -13.74
C ARG A 154 -27.09 1.63 -15.01
N ALA A 155 -26.61 2.63 -15.77
CA ALA A 155 -25.83 2.41 -16.98
C ALA A 155 -24.50 1.70 -16.68
N ARG A 156 -23.81 2.12 -15.62
CA ARG A 156 -22.58 1.48 -15.12
C ARG A 156 -22.81 0.02 -14.77
N TYR A 157 -23.86 -0.28 -14.01
CA TYR A 157 -24.21 -1.65 -13.64
C TYR A 157 -24.42 -2.51 -14.89
N ALA A 158 -25.23 -2.05 -15.85
CA ALA A 158 -25.49 -2.78 -17.09
C ALA A 158 -24.22 -3.05 -17.91
N ALA A 159 -23.30 -2.09 -17.99
CA ALA A 159 -22.01 -2.28 -18.66
C ALA A 159 -21.14 -3.31 -17.95
N LEU A 160 -21.01 -3.21 -16.62
CA LEU A 160 -20.19 -4.14 -15.83
C LEU A 160 -20.68 -5.60 -15.90
N GLN A 161 -21.99 -5.83 -16.04
CA GLN A 161 -22.56 -7.18 -16.19
C GLN A 161 -22.03 -7.95 -17.40
N GLN A 162 -21.43 -7.27 -18.39
CA GLN A 162 -20.81 -7.93 -19.54
C GLN A 162 -19.51 -8.66 -19.19
N SER A 163 -18.89 -8.32 -18.06
CA SER A 163 -17.66 -8.97 -17.58
C SER A 163 -17.95 -9.96 -16.45
N SER A 164 -17.30 -11.13 -16.51
CA SER A 164 -17.44 -12.19 -15.52
C SER A 164 -17.03 -11.75 -14.11
N LEU A 165 -16.12 -10.79 -14.00
CA LEU A 165 -15.59 -10.26 -12.74
C LEU A 165 -16.67 -9.53 -11.91
N PHE A 166 -17.73 -9.03 -12.55
CA PHE A 166 -18.77 -8.23 -11.91
C PHE A 166 -20.17 -8.86 -11.93
N ARG A 167 -20.32 -10.08 -12.47
CA ARG A 167 -21.62 -10.78 -12.58
C ARG A 167 -22.33 -11.02 -11.24
N GLY A 168 -21.60 -11.06 -10.13
CA GLY A 168 -22.17 -11.20 -8.79
C GLY A 168 -22.70 -9.90 -8.18
N MET A 169 -22.50 -8.75 -8.86
CA MET A 169 -22.98 -7.46 -8.40
C MET A 169 -24.51 -7.38 -8.49
N ARG A 170 -25.14 -6.81 -7.48
CA ARG A 170 -26.58 -6.52 -7.43
C ARG A 170 -26.81 -5.03 -7.58
N TYR A 171 -27.97 -4.64 -8.10
CA TYR A 171 -28.41 -3.25 -8.23
C TYR A 171 -29.80 -3.09 -7.63
N SER A 172 -30.07 -1.97 -6.95
CA SER A 172 -31.40 -1.61 -6.46
C SER A 172 -31.62 -0.10 -6.47
N GLU A 173 -32.86 0.29 -6.75
CA GLU A 173 -33.43 1.63 -6.52
C GLU A 173 -34.51 1.61 -5.42
N ASP A 174 -34.84 0.43 -4.89
CA ASP A 174 -35.82 0.27 -3.84
C ASP A 174 -35.20 0.64 -2.48
N HIS A 175 -35.80 1.62 -1.82
CA HIS A 175 -35.40 2.10 -0.50
C HIS A 175 -35.38 0.98 0.54
N ALA A 176 -36.35 0.06 0.51
CA ALA A 176 -36.40 -1.03 1.48
C ALA A 176 -35.21 -1.98 1.30
N GLN A 177 -34.96 -2.41 0.06
CA GLN A 177 -33.80 -3.24 -0.26
C GLN A 177 -32.47 -2.56 0.07
N ILE A 178 -32.31 -1.26 -0.22
CA ILE A 178 -31.07 -0.53 0.11
C ILE A 178 -30.92 -0.39 1.64
N LYS A 179 -32.01 -0.22 2.38
CA LYS A 179 -32.00 -0.15 3.85
C LYS A 179 -31.54 -1.47 4.49
N GLU A 180 -31.89 -2.62 3.90
CA GLU A 180 -31.34 -3.91 4.34
C GLU A 180 -29.82 -3.99 4.15
N TRP A 181 -29.29 -3.28 3.16
CA TRP A 181 -27.86 -3.27 2.87
C TRP A 181 -27.07 -2.25 3.69
N ALA A 182 -27.62 -1.04 3.84
CA ALA A 182 -26.97 0.08 4.50
C ALA A 182 -28.00 0.86 5.36
N PRO A 183 -28.41 0.32 6.52
CA PRO A 183 -29.50 0.87 7.32
C PRO A 183 -29.24 2.30 7.77
N LEU A 184 -28.02 2.59 8.23
CA LEU A 184 -27.62 3.93 8.69
C LEU A 184 -27.56 4.95 7.54
N VAL A 185 -27.26 4.51 6.32
CA VAL A 185 -27.27 5.39 5.14
C VAL A 185 -28.70 5.79 4.80
N MET A 186 -29.66 4.89 4.98
CA MET A 186 -31.08 5.11 4.64
C MET A 186 -31.91 5.74 5.76
N GLU A 187 -31.38 5.76 7.00
CA GLU A 187 -32.07 6.34 8.15
C GLU A 187 -32.34 7.84 7.95
N GLY A 188 -33.59 8.25 8.17
CA GLY A 188 -34.01 9.66 8.05
C GLY A 188 -34.08 10.23 6.63
N ARG A 189 -33.84 9.42 5.58
CA ARG A 189 -33.97 9.88 4.19
C ARG A 189 -35.44 10.09 3.80
N ASP A 190 -35.66 11.08 2.93
CA ASP A 190 -36.95 11.30 2.28
C ASP A 190 -37.30 10.10 1.38
N PRO A 191 -38.45 9.41 1.58
CA PRO A 191 -38.90 8.31 0.74
C PRO A 191 -39.07 8.68 -0.75
N GLN A 192 -39.24 9.96 -1.07
CA GLN A 192 -39.34 10.46 -2.45
C GLN A 192 -37.97 10.75 -3.08
N GLN A 193 -36.89 10.76 -2.30
CA GLN A 193 -35.54 10.96 -2.83
C GLN A 193 -35.17 9.82 -3.78
N LYS A 194 -34.75 10.17 -5.00
CA LYS A 194 -34.15 9.20 -5.92
C LYS A 194 -32.80 8.74 -5.38
N VAL A 195 -32.67 7.44 -5.15
CA VAL A 195 -31.46 6.79 -4.68
C VAL A 195 -31.25 5.49 -5.45
N ALA A 196 -30.00 5.07 -5.56
CA ALA A 196 -29.65 3.76 -6.08
C ALA A 196 -28.40 3.23 -5.39
N ALA A 197 -28.27 1.91 -5.34
CA ALA A 197 -27.08 1.26 -4.84
C ALA A 197 -26.70 0.04 -5.68
N THR A 198 -25.40 -0.19 -5.79
CA THR A 198 -24.85 -1.50 -6.18
C THR A 198 -24.24 -2.18 -4.96
N ARG A 199 -24.34 -3.52 -4.89
CA ARG A 199 -23.74 -4.32 -3.81
C ARG A 199 -23.09 -5.58 -4.36
N THR A 200 -21.87 -5.87 -3.92
CA THR A 200 -21.12 -7.09 -4.24
C THR A 200 -20.67 -7.75 -2.95
N GLU A 201 -21.04 -9.02 -2.73
CA GLU A 201 -20.70 -9.75 -1.49
C GLU A 201 -19.24 -10.22 -1.43
N ILE A 202 -18.61 -10.38 -2.59
CA ILE A 202 -17.22 -10.84 -2.71
C ILE A 202 -16.19 -9.70 -2.62
N GLY A 203 -16.59 -8.54 -2.10
CA GLY A 203 -15.65 -7.46 -1.81
C GLY A 203 -14.58 -7.90 -0.81
N THR A 204 -13.46 -7.21 -0.80
CA THR A 204 -12.31 -7.57 0.03
C THR A 204 -11.70 -6.30 0.59
N ASP A 205 -11.43 -6.28 1.87
CA ASP A 205 -10.65 -5.24 2.53
C ASP A 205 -9.31 -5.83 2.95
N VAL A 206 -8.28 -4.99 2.84
CA VAL A 206 -6.88 -5.28 3.05
C VAL A 206 -6.32 -4.29 4.07
N ASN A 207 -5.85 -4.80 5.20
CA ASN A 207 -5.03 -4.01 6.11
C ASN A 207 -3.58 -4.08 5.63
N TYR A 208 -3.19 -3.09 4.83
CA TYR A 208 -1.85 -3.03 4.26
C TYR A 208 -0.76 -2.93 5.32
N GLY A 209 -1.05 -2.41 6.52
CA GLY A 209 -0.11 -2.39 7.64
C GLY A 209 0.29 -3.78 8.11
N GLU A 210 -0.64 -4.72 8.08
CA GLU A 210 -0.44 -6.11 8.54
C GLU A 210 0.01 -7.06 7.42
N SER A 211 0.06 -6.61 6.16
CA SER A 211 0.52 -7.42 5.02
C SER A 211 2.04 -7.35 4.79
N HIS A 212 2.80 -6.82 5.75
CA HIS A 212 4.26 -6.74 5.67
C HIS A 212 4.90 -8.06 6.14
N PRO A 213 5.94 -8.56 5.46
CA PRO A 213 6.81 -9.57 6.05
C PRO A 213 7.43 -9.03 7.35
N PRO A 214 7.87 -9.89 8.28
CA PRO A 214 8.67 -9.47 9.42
C PRO A 214 9.86 -8.63 8.94
N VAL A 215 10.08 -7.47 9.58
CA VAL A 215 11.11 -6.49 9.21
C VAL A 215 12.50 -7.14 9.15
N ASP A 216 12.78 -8.07 10.06
CA ASP A 216 14.02 -8.86 10.15
C ASP A 216 14.33 -9.68 8.90
N ARG A 217 13.34 -9.94 8.04
CA ARG A 217 13.52 -10.64 6.76
C ARG A 217 13.81 -9.70 5.59
N LEU A 218 13.52 -8.41 5.71
CA LEU A 218 13.79 -7.40 4.68
C LEU A 218 15.05 -6.59 5.01
N LEU A 219 15.31 -6.33 6.29
CA LEU A 219 16.50 -5.62 6.76
C LEU A 219 17.58 -6.61 7.19
N THR A 220 18.69 -6.63 6.47
CA THR A 220 19.95 -7.13 7.01
C THR A 220 20.63 -5.96 7.73
N GLU A 221 20.55 -5.99 9.06
CA GLU A 221 21.15 -5.08 10.05
C GLU A 221 20.31 -3.87 10.45
N GLU A 222 20.03 -3.80 11.77
CA GLU A 222 19.59 -2.59 12.48
C GLU A 222 20.71 -1.55 12.42
N ILE A 223 20.38 -0.32 12.05
CA ILE A 223 21.27 0.85 12.23
C ILE A 223 21.13 1.36 13.66
#